data_AF-A0A1D3E0Y1-F1
#
_entry.id   AF-A0A1D3E0Y1-F1
#
_cell.length_a   1.000
_cell.length_b   1.000
_cell.length_c   1.000
_cell.angle_alpha   90.00
_cell.angle_beta   90.00
_cell.angle_gamma   90.00
#
_symmetry.space_group_name_H-M   'P 1'
#
loop_
_entity.id
_entity.type
_entity.pdbx_description
1 polymer ?
#
loop_
_entity_poly.entity_id
_entity_poly.type
_entity_poly.pdbx_seq_one_letter_code
_entity_poly.pdbx_strand_id
1 'polypeptide(L)'
;MAAACLAVLVGVPAASGTAHAAGYRYWSFWEGGAGGSWAYATQGPATIRPADGAVHGYRFAVSADSQDADRPRRAPDFAAICAGTPTREGTKRVALVLDFGTPADAPPGGTPPAQRTACARVAPDATGAEALAAVAAPLRYNSQALLCAIAGYPKEGCGEQVDTPATTPATSATTATPGAASGQTGGNGGNAPALGLYAGAAAVVALGAAALVRARRRGRR
;
A
#
# COMPACT_ATOMS: atom_id res chain seq x y z
N MET A 1 -48.35 45.19 -4.49
CA MET A 1 -48.61 43.73 -4.49
C MET A 1 -47.27 43.02 -4.47
N ALA A 2 -46.90 42.50 -3.31
CA ALA A 2 -45.66 41.74 -3.10
C ALA A 2 -45.89 40.29 -3.51
N ALA A 3 -44.96 39.69 -4.25
CA ALA A 3 -44.94 38.26 -4.53
C ALA A 3 -43.54 37.72 -4.23
N ALA A 4 -43.41 37.11 -3.06
CA ALA A 4 -42.26 36.31 -2.67
C ALA A 4 -42.43 34.90 -3.25
N CYS A 5 -41.49 34.45 -4.09
CA CYS A 5 -41.41 33.05 -4.51
C CYS A 5 -40.31 32.35 -3.73
N LEU A 6 -40.75 31.47 -2.84
CA LEU A 6 -39.98 30.60 -1.96
C LEU A 6 -39.24 29.54 -2.79
N ALA A 7 -37.91 29.58 -2.82
CA ALA A 7 -37.10 28.51 -3.43
C ALA A 7 -37.01 27.33 -2.45
N VAL A 8 -37.71 26.24 -2.74
CA VAL A 8 -37.58 24.97 -2.00
C VAL A 8 -36.28 24.28 -2.43
N LEU A 9 -35.28 24.29 -1.54
CA LEU A 9 -34.10 23.44 -1.67
C LEU A 9 -34.50 21.99 -1.39
N VAL A 10 -34.60 21.18 -2.45
CA VAL A 10 -34.72 19.72 -2.33
C VAL A 10 -33.34 19.18 -1.94
N GLY A 11 -33.19 18.74 -0.69
CA GLY A 11 -31.98 18.10 -0.21
C GLY A 11 -31.80 16.74 -0.87
N VAL A 12 -30.73 16.57 -1.66
CA VAL A 12 -30.29 15.27 -2.14
C VAL A 12 -29.67 14.52 -0.95
N PRO A 13 -30.14 13.32 -0.57
CA PRO A 13 -29.45 12.53 0.44
C PRO A 13 -28.08 12.14 -0.13
N ALA A 14 -27.02 12.68 0.46
CA ALA A 14 -25.67 12.21 0.21
C ALA A 14 -25.60 10.76 0.69
N ALA A 15 -25.57 9.82 -0.24
CA ALA A 15 -25.16 8.46 0.08
C ALA A 15 -23.69 8.52 0.50
N SER A 16 -23.44 8.55 1.81
CA SER A 16 -22.10 8.37 2.37
C SER A 16 -21.70 6.91 2.18
N GLY A 17 -21.27 6.58 0.97
CA GLY A 17 -20.51 5.35 0.73
C GLY A 17 -19.22 5.45 1.54
N THR A 18 -19.07 4.58 2.54
CA THR A 18 -17.80 4.43 3.24
C THR A 18 -16.77 3.94 2.24
N ALA A 19 -15.84 4.82 1.85
CA ALA A 19 -14.65 4.40 1.11
C ALA A 19 -13.86 3.48 2.04
N HIS A 20 -13.95 2.17 1.82
CA HIS A 20 -13.06 1.22 2.49
C HIS A 20 -11.65 1.56 2.03
N ALA A 21 -10.79 1.94 2.97
CA ALA A 21 -9.37 2.11 2.69
C ALA A 21 -8.82 0.73 2.37
N ALA A 22 -8.57 0.47 1.10
CA ALA A 22 -7.98 -0.78 0.71
C ALA A 22 -6.54 -0.86 1.22
N GLY A 23 -6.18 -1.93 1.90
CA GLY A 23 -4.79 -2.23 2.24
C GLY A 23 -4.17 -3.10 1.17
N TYR A 24 -2.85 -3.09 1.05
CA TYR A 24 -2.10 -4.04 0.24
C TYR A 24 -1.20 -4.84 1.15
N ARG A 25 -1.13 -6.16 0.94
CA ARG A 25 -0.22 -7.04 1.67
C ARG A 25 1.06 -7.26 0.86
N TYR A 26 2.18 -6.65 1.28
CA TYR A 26 3.41 -6.69 0.49
C TYR A 26 4.68 -6.61 1.33
N TRP A 27 5.83 -6.86 0.70
CA TRP A 27 7.15 -6.59 1.26
C TRP A 27 7.56 -5.16 1.00
N SER A 28 7.55 -4.32 2.04
CA SER A 28 8.14 -2.98 2.01
C SER A 28 9.66 -3.06 2.13
N PHE A 29 10.36 -2.07 1.57
CA PHE A 29 11.82 -2.00 1.51
C PHE A 29 12.33 -0.71 2.15
N TRP A 30 13.33 -0.84 3.01
CA TRP A 30 13.80 0.22 3.89
C TRP A 30 15.32 0.32 3.89
N GLU A 31 15.82 1.55 3.96
CA GLU A 31 17.23 1.86 4.13
C GLU A 31 17.49 2.31 5.56
N GLY A 32 18.53 1.76 6.18
CA GLY A 32 18.95 2.14 7.52
C GLY A 32 19.63 3.50 7.52
N GLY A 33 19.08 4.45 8.28
CA GLY A 33 19.65 5.77 8.51
C GLY A 33 20.44 5.86 9.81
N ALA A 34 20.98 7.05 10.06
CA ALA A 34 21.68 7.36 11.30
C ALA A 34 20.79 7.17 12.53
N GLY A 35 21.41 6.84 13.67
CA GLY A 35 20.72 6.71 14.96
C GLY A 35 19.71 5.56 15.03
N GLY A 36 19.85 4.53 14.17
CA GLY A 36 18.91 3.41 14.14
C GLY A 36 17.55 3.76 13.53
N SER A 37 17.49 4.77 12.66
CA SER A 37 16.27 5.16 11.95
C SER A 37 16.07 4.34 10.67
N TRP A 38 14.81 4.20 10.25
CA TRP A 38 14.46 3.63 8.96
C TRP A 38 13.94 4.72 8.03
N ALA A 39 14.40 4.72 6.79
CA ALA A 39 13.82 5.51 5.70
C ALA A 39 13.20 4.56 4.67
N TYR A 40 11.98 4.86 4.22
CA TYR A 40 11.37 4.09 3.14
C TYR A 40 12.23 4.25 1.88
N ALA A 41 12.60 3.16 1.24
CA ALA A 41 13.53 3.20 0.12
C ALA A 41 12.89 3.88 -1.11
N THR A 42 13.63 4.79 -1.73
CA THR A 42 13.20 5.48 -2.96
C THR A 42 13.59 4.71 -4.23
N GLN A 43 14.51 3.75 -4.10
CA GLN A 43 14.95 2.84 -5.15
C GLN A 43 14.60 1.41 -4.77
N GLY A 44 14.22 0.60 -5.76
CA GLY A 44 13.94 -0.82 -5.55
C GLY A 44 15.21 -1.64 -5.26
N PRO A 45 15.08 -2.82 -4.59
CA PRO A 45 16.21 -3.69 -4.29
C PRO A 45 17.06 -4.10 -5.49
N ALA A 46 16.44 -4.25 -6.68
CA ALA A 46 17.12 -4.63 -7.92
C ALA A 46 17.95 -3.49 -8.54
N THR A 47 17.79 -2.25 -8.07
CA THR A 47 18.46 -1.07 -8.64
C THR A 47 19.49 -0.48 -7.69
N ILE A 48 19.17 -0.44 -6.38
CA ILE A 48 20.07 0.14 -5.39
C ILE A 48 21.34 -0.70 -5.25
N ARG A 49 22.50 -0.04 -5.26
CA ARG A 49 23.81 -0.64 -5.00
C ARG A 49 24.34 -0.10 -3.67
N PRO A 50 24.04 -0.77 -2.54
CA PRO A 50 24.45 -0.28 -1.23
C PRO A 50 25.97 -0.25 -1.07
N ALA A 51 26.47 0.65 -0.24
CA ALA A 51 27.87 0.63 0.21
C ALA A 51 28.15 -0.54 1.17
N ASP A 52 29.43 -0.88 1.38
CA ASP A 52 29.81 -1.71 2.54
C ASP A 52 29.37 -1.00 3.83
N GLY A 53 28.81 -1.72 4.78
CA GLY A 53 28.28 -1.12 6.00
C GLY A 53 26.79 -0.76 5.96
N ALA A 54 26.15 -0.84 4.79
CA ALA A 54 24.74 -0.49 4.67
C ALA A 54 23.83 -1.50 5.41
N VAL A 55 22.69 -1.02 5.88
CA VAL A 55 21.62 -1.85 6.43
C VAL A 55 20.38 -1.69 5.57
N HIS A 56 19.83 -2.82 5.11
CA HIS A 56 18.57 -2.88 4.39
C HIS A 56 17.53 -3.65 5.20
N GLY A 57 16.30 -3.17 5.18
CA GLY A 57 15.16 -3.76 5.87
C GLY A 57 14.09 -4.23 4.90
N TYR A 58 13.53 -5.41 5.16
CA TYR A 58 12.38 -5.95 4.46
C TYR A 58 11.28 -6.23 5.49
N ARG A 59 10.12 -5.61 5.33
CA ARG A 59 8.99 -5.76 6.25
C ARG A 59 7.74 -6.18 5.50
N PHE A 60 7.24 -7.36 5.80
CA PHE A 60 5.98 -7.85 5.29
C PHE A 60 4.84 -7.36 6.17
N ALA A 61 3.91 -6.60 5.59
CA ALA A 61 2.79 -6.01 6.31
C ALA A 61 1.60 -5.75 5.38
N VAL A 62 0.46 -5.43 5.99
CA VAL A 62 -0.65 -4.77 5.29
C VAL A 62 -0.52 -3.26 5.46
N SER A 63 -0.41 -2.52 4.37
CA SER A 63 -0.31 -1.05 4.40
C SER A 63 -1.10 -0.42 3.25
N ALA A 64 -1.64 0.78 3.46
CA ALA A 64 -2.42 1.48 2.44
C ALA A 64 -1.54 1.92 1.27
N ASP A 65 -0.39 2.52 1.58
CA ASP A 65 0.64 2.90 0.62
C ASP A 65 2.02 2.97 1.30
N SER A 66 3.00 3.62 0.65
CA SER A 66 4.36 3.75 1.16
C SER A 66 4.52 4.77 2.29
N GLN A 67 3.61 5.74 2.43
CA GLN A 67 3.63 6.74 3.50
C GLN A 67 3.17 6.13 4.83
N ASP A 68 2.23 5.18 4.75
CA ASP A 68 1.70 4.45 5.90
C ASP A 68 2.33 3.05 6.06
N ALA A 69 3.45 2.80 5.38
CA ALA A 69 4.10 1.50 5.44
C ALA A 69 4.71 1.23 6.82
N ASP A 70 4.46 0.03 7.33
CA ASP A 70 5.12 -0.46 8.54
C ASP A 70 6.62 -0.61 8.29
N ARG A 71 7.43 -0.01 9.18
CA ARG A 71 8.88 -0.19 9.18
C ARG A 71 9.28 -1.51 9.87
N PRO A 72 10.48 -2.06 9.59
CA PRO A 72 10.98 -3.22 10.31
C PRO A 72 11.04 -2.96 11.82
N ARG A 73 10.56 -3.92 12.61
CA ARG A 73 10.43 -3.78 14.08
C ARG A 73 11.77 -3.74 14.81
N ARG A 74 12.85 -4.21 14.17
CA ARG A 74 14.23 -4.11 14.70
C ARG A 74 14.90 -2.92 14.05
N ALA A 75 15.60 -2.12 14.86
CA ALA A 75 16.42 -1.03 14.37
C ALA A 75 17.56 -1.53 13.45
N PRO A 76 17.99 -0.74 12.46
CA PRO A 76 19.16 -1.05 11.67
C PRO A 76 20.42 -0.95 12.53
N ASP A 77 21.20 -2.04 12.57
CA ASP A 77 22.46 -2.11 13.32
C ASP A 77 23.47 -2.97 12.56
N PHE A 78 24.25 -2.33 11.70
CA PHE A 78 25.26 -3.03 10.90
C PHE A 78 26.30 -3.72 11.80
N ALA A 79 26.78 -3.03 12.83
CA ALA A 79 27.85 -3.52 13.69
C ALA A 79 27.42 -4.81 14.39
N ALA A 80 26.21 -4.85 14.96
CA ALA A 80 25.68 -6.05 15.60
C ALA A 80 25.38 -7.17 14.59
N ILE A 81 24.74 -6.85 13.45
CA ILE A 81 24.31 -7.87 12.48
C ILE A 81 25.52 -8.51 11.78
N CYS A 82 26.55 -7.73 11.47
CA CYS A 82 27.73 -8.17 10.73
C CYS A 82 28.95 -8.45 11.63
N ALA A 83 28.81 -8.47 12.95
CA ALA A 83 29.92 -8.70 13.89
C ALA A 83 30.73 -9.97 13.57
N GLY A 84 30.05 -11.05 13.19
CA GLY A 84 30.68 -12.33 12.83
C GLY A 84 31.16 -12.43 11.37
N THR A 85 31.02 -11.36 10.58
CA THR A 85 31.35 -11.35 9.15
C THR A 85 32.56 -10.43 8.94
N PRO A 86 33.80 -10.98 8.88
CA PRO A 86 35.03 -10.17 8.75
C PRO A 86 35.03 -9.37 7.45
N THR A 87 35.92 -8.41 7.23
CA THR A 87 36.08 -7.84 5.88
C THR A 87 36.82 -8.83 4.97
N ARG A 88 36.60 -8.73 3.65
CA ARG A 88 37.35 -9.50 2.65
C ARG A 88 37.54 -8.63 1.41
N GLU A 89 38.76 -8.60 0.90
CA GLU A 89 39.09 -7.85 -0.31
C GLU A 89 38.20 -8.27 -1.49
N GLY A 90 37.83 -7.30 -2.32
CA GLY A 90 36.93 -7.52 -3.46
C GLY A 90 35.48 -7.81 -3.08
N THR A 91 35.07 -7.60 -1.83
CA THR A 91 33.67 -7.79 -1.39
C THR A 91 33.20 -6.63 -0.52
N LYS A 92 31.88 -6.46 -0.45
CA LYS A 92 31.20 -5.60 0.52
C LYS A 92 30.27 -6.43 1.40
N ARG A 93 29.89 -5.88 2.55
CA ARG A 93 28.91 -6.44 3.48
C ARG A 93 27.69 -5.56 3.54
N VAL A 94 26.53 -6.20 3.51
CA VAL A 94 25.22 -5.55 3.67
C VAL A 94 24.47 -6.29 4.76
N ALA A 95 24.11 -5.58 5.82
CA ALA A 95 23.29 -6.14 6.89
C ALA A 95 21.82 -6.11 6.47
N LEU A 96 21.12 -7.23 6.65
CA LEU A 96 19.71 -7.37 6.32
C LEU A 96 18.89 -7.62 7.57
N VAL A 97 17.79 -6.88 7.70
CA VAL A 97 16.72 -7.13 8.67
C VAL A 97 15.53 -7.71 7.91
N LEU A 98 15.19 -8.95 8.21
CA LEU A 98 14.08 -9.67 7.59
C LEU A 98 12.94 -9.78 8.60
N ASP A 99 11.96 -8.92 8.46
CA ASP A 99 10.77 -8.86 9.30
C ASP A 99 9.57 -9.43 8.54
N PHE A 100 9.24 -10.69 8.84
CA PHE A 100 8.24 -11.47 8.11
C PHE A 100 6.78 -11.09 8.41
N GLY A 101 6.51 -10.11 9.25
CA GLY A 101 5.13 -9.83 9.66
C GLY A 101 4.84 -10.22 11.10
N THR A 102 3.68 -9.77 11.54
CA THR A 102 2.93 -10.30 12.69
C THR A 102 1.87 -11.29 12.19
N PRO A 103 1.24 -12.08 13.06
CA PRO A 103 0.11 -12.90 12.67
C PRO A 103 -1.03 -12.12 11.98
N ALA A 104 -1.21 -10.83 12.29
CA ALA A 104 -2.21 -9.98 11.63
C ALA A 104 -1.86 -9.65 10.17
N ASP A 105 -0.57 -9.68 9.81
CA ASP A 105 -0.08 -9.41 8.47
C ASP A 105 -0.16 -10.66 7.57
N ALA A 106 -0.28 -11.84 8.16
CA ALA A 106 -0.22 -13.10 7.43
C ALA A 106 -1.43 -13.29 6.50
N PRO A 107 -1.25 -13.94 5.34
CA PRO A 107 -2.39 -14.49 4.61
C PRO A 107 -3.21 -15.44 5.50
N PRO A 108 -4.52 -15.63 5.23
CA PRO A 108 -5.35 -16.57 5.99
C PRO A 108 -4.69 -17.95 6.13
N GLY A 109 -4.64 -18.48 7.36
CA GLY A 109 -3.99 -19.77 7.66
C GLY A 109 -2.45 -19.75 7.61
N GLY A 110 -1.83 -18.60 7.35
CA GLY A 110 -0.39 -18.40 7.38
C GLY A 110 0.12 -18.09 8.79
N THR A 111 1.34 -18.53 9.09
CA THR A 111 2.10 -18.09 10.27
C THR A 111 3.42 -17.50 9.80
N PRO A 112 3.72 -16.23 10.09
CA PRO A 112 4.99 -15.64 9.72
C PRO A 112 6.15 -16.34 10.42
N PRO A 113 7.28 -16.58 9.73
CA PRO A 113 8.54 -16.90 10.38
C PRO A 113 8.94 -15.85 11.43
N ALA A 114 9.79 -16.25 12.37
CA ALA A 114 10.38 -15.29 13.29
C ALA A 114 11.22 -14.25 12.53
N GLN A 115 11.17 -13.00 12.99
CA GLN A 115 12.08 -11.97 12.50
C GLN A 115 13.53 -12.41 12.71
N ARG A 116 14.38 -12.21 11.70
CA ARG A 116 15.80 -12.53 11.77
C ARG A 116 16.66 -11.50 11.05
N THR A 117 17.96 -11.55 11.30
CA THR A 117 18.97 -10.76 10.60
C THR A 117 19.97 -11.65 9.90
N ALA A 118 20.66 -11.12 8.91
CA ALA A 118 21.76 -11.80 8.23
C ALA A 118 22.73 -10.76 7.66
N CYS A 119 24.01 -11.11 7.58
CA CYS A 119 25.02 -10.29 6.92
C CYS A 119 25.38 -10.92 5.58
N ALA A 120 25.03 -10.26 4.47
CA ALA A 120 25.41 -10.70 3.15
C ALA A 120 26.82 -10.19 2.84
N ARG A 121 27.71 -11.05 2.32
CA ARG A 121 28.98 -10.66 1.72
C ARG A 121 28.89 -10.87 0.21
N VAL A 122 28.97 -9.80 -0.56
CA VAL A 122 28.68 -9.79 -1.99
C VAL A 122 29.72 -8.98 -2.78
N ALA A 123 29.66 -9.07 -4.11
CA ALA A 123 30.52 -8.29 -5.00
C ALA A 123 30.32 -6.77 -4.80
N PRO A 124 31.33 -5.93 -5.09
CA PRO A 124 31.27 -4.49 -4.81
C PRO A 124 30.13 -3.77 -5.55
N ASP A 125 29.76 -4.22 -6.73
CA ASP A 125 28.69 -3.68 -7.58
C ASP A 125 27.33 -4.35 -7.38
N ALA A 126 27.24 -5.33 -6.47
CA ALA A 126 26.01 -6.07 -6.20
C ALA A 126 24.87 -5.15 -5.72
N THR A 127 23.67 -5.48 -6.15
CA THR A 127 22.41 -4.82 -5.81
C THR A 127 21.90 -5.26 -4.44
N GLY A 128 20.91 -4.54 -3.90
CA GLY A 128 20.19 -4.95 -2.69
C GLY A 128 19.50 -6.31 -2.85
N ALA A 129 18.97 -6.61 -4.04
CA ALA A 129 18.34 -7.90 -4.36
C ALA A 129 19.35 -9.05 -4.34
N GLU A 130 20.55 -8.85 -4.90
CA GLU A 130 21.62 -9.85 -4.85
C GLU A 130 22.13 -10.09 -3.42
N ALA A 131 22.24 -9.02 -2.61
CA ALA A 131 22.53 -9.15 -1.18
C ALA A 131 21.45 -9.96 -0.44
N LEU A 132 20.17 -9.71 -0.72
CA LEU A 132 19.06 -10.48 -0.17
C LEU A 132 19.11 -11.95 -0.60
N ALA A 133 19.30 -12.20 -1.90
CA ALA A 133 19.33 -13.56 -2.45
C ALA A 133 20.45 -14.40 -1.83
N ALA A 134 21.60 -13.79 -1.52
CA ALA A 134 22.74 -14.47 -0.91
C ALA A 134 22.45 -15.08 0.48
N VAL A 135 21.42 -14.59 1.20
CA VAL A 135 21.15 -14.99 2.60
C VAL A 135 19.69 -15.36 2.89
N ALA A 136 18.81 -15.26 1.89
CA ALA A 136 17.37 -15.43 2.09
C ALA A 136 16.63 -16.05 0.90
N ALA A 137 17.33 -16.83 0.06
CA ALA A 137 16.71 -17.63 -0.98
C ALA A 137 15.76 -18.72 -0.41
N PRO A 138 14.74 -19.16 -1.16
CA PRO A 138 14.34 -18.66 -2.48
C PRO A 138 13.60 -17.33 -2.41
N LEU A 139 13.82 -16.47 -3.41
CA LEU A 139 13.04 -15.26 -3.64
C LEU A 139 12.02 -15.52 -4.74
N ARG A 140 10.81 -14.98 -4.58
CA ARG A 140 9.78 -14.99 -5.63
C ARG A 140 9.44 -13.57 -6.03
N TYR A 141 9.37 -13.32 -7.33
CA TYR A 141 8.96 -12.03 -7.90
C TYR A 141 7.80 -12.24 -8.88
N ASN A 142 6.98 -11.21 -9.07
CA ASN A 142 5.98 -11.20 -10.13
C ASN A 142 6.57 -10.58 -11.43
N SER A 143 5.76 -10.52 -12.48
CA SER A 143 6.15 -9.95 -13.78
C SER A 143 6.49 -8.45 -13.74
N GLN A 144 6.13 -7.75 -12.66
CA GLN A 144 6.42 -6.33 -12.43
C GLN A 144 7.64 -6.14 -11.51
N ALA A 145 8.41 -7.21 -11.24
CA ALA A 145 9.56 -7.22 -10.34
C ALA A 145 9.22 -6.86 -8.88
N LEU A 146 7.96 -7.00 -8.46
CA LEU A 146 7.58 -6.90 -7.05
C LEU A 146 8.10 -8.13 -6.31
N LEU A 147 8.76 -7.93 -5.17
CA LEU A 147 9.19 -9.02 -4.29
C LEU A 147 7.96 -9.63 -3.59
N CYS A 148 7.60 -10.84 -4.00
CA CYS A 148 6.45 -11.56 -3.49
C CYS A 148 6.79 -12.39 -2.25
N ALA A 149 7.97 -13.02 -2.23
CA ALA A 149 8.36 -13.89 -1.14
C ALA A 149 9.87 -13.86 -0.85
N ILE A 150 10.19 -14.00 0.43
CA ILE A 150 11.55 -14.18 0.95
C ILE A 150 11.59 -15.51 1.68
N ALA A 151 12.59 -16.35 1.39
CA ALA A 151 12.73 -17.68 1.99
C ALA A 151 11.43 -18.51 1.96
N GLY A 152 10.65 -18.38 0.86
CA GLY A 152 9.37 -19.07 0.68
C GLY A 152 8.16 -18.49 1.45
N TYR A 153 8.29 -17.33 2.10
CA TYR A 153 7.18 -16.65 2.77
C TYR A 153 6.81 -15.29 2.13
N PRO A 154 5.51 -15.00 1.96
CA PRO A 154 4.39 -15.94 2.05
C PRO A 154 4.48 -17.00 0.95
N LYS A 155 3.86 -18.17 1.20
CA LYS A 155 3.83 -19.28 0.23
C LYS A 155 3.15 -18.85 -1.08
N GLU A 156 2.10 -18.05 -0.96
CA GLU A 156 1.27 -17.58 -2.07
C GLU A 156 1.00 -16.08 -1.93
N GLY A 157 0.47 -15.50 -3.00
CA GLY A 157 0.18 -14.08 -3.11
C GLY A 157 1.37 -13.20 -3.51
N CYS A 158 1.12 -11.98 -3.95
CA CYS A 158 2.13 -11.00 -4.33
C CYS A 158 1.55 -9.58 -4.42
N GLY A 159 1.18 -8.98 -3.29
CA GLY A 159 0.68 -7.61 -3.27
C GLY A 159 -0.83 -7.49 -3.45
N GLU A 160 -1.60 -8.51 -3.06
CA GLU A 160 -3.06 -8.46 -3.15
C GLU A 160 -3.62 -7.32 -2.31
N GLN A 161 -4.68 -6.72 -2.86
CA GLN A 161 -5.57 -5.85 -2.10
C GLN A 161 -6.28 -6.68 -1.03
N VAL A 162 -6.35 -6.14 0.18
CA VAL A 162 -7.07 -6.72 1.30
C VAL A 162 -8.06 -5.71 1.83
N ASP A 163 -9.24 -6.20 2.17
CA ASP A 163 -10.20 -5.41 2.91
C ASP A 163 -9.61 -5.14 4.29
N THR A 164 -9.28 -3.88 4.57
CA THR A 164 -9.03 -3.48 5.95
C THR A 164 -10.38 -3.21 6.59
N PRO A 165 -10.68 -3.79 7.77
CA PRO A 165 -11.84 -3.37 8.53
C PRO A 165 -11.65 -1.88 8.82
N ALA A 166 -12.60 -1.05 8.38
CA ALA A 166 -12.61 0.35 8.78
C ALA A 166 -12.65 0.37 10.31
N THR A 167 -11.65 0.98 10.95
CA THR A 167 -11.67 1.24 12.40
C THR A 167 -12.91 2.08 12.67
N THR A 168 -14.00 1.44 13.07
CA THR A 168 -15.22 2.12 13.48
C THR A 168 -14.85 2.87 14.75
N PRO A 169 -14.98 4.20 14.82
CA PRO A 169 -14.83 4.90 16.08
C PRO A 169 -15.85 4.29 17.04
N ALA A 170 -15.38 3.78 18.18
CA ALA A 170 -16.23 3.26 19.24
C ALA A 170 -17.03 4.42 19.83
N THR A 171 -18.17 4.76 19.21
CA THR A 171 -19.17 5.60 19.84
C THR A 171 -20.03 4.70 20.70
N SER A 172 -19.80 4.81 22.00
CA SER A 172 -20.55 4.33 23.15
C SER A 172 -21.92 3.72 22.85
N ALA A 173 -22.09 2.48 23.31
CA ALA A 173 -23.38 1.85 23.47
C ALA A 173 -24.30 2.70 24.36
N THR A 174 -25.46 3.11 23.83
CA THR A 174 -26.63 3.49 24.63
C THR A 174 -27.72 2.47 24.35
N THR A 175 -28.08 1.73 25.39
CA THR A 175 -29.17 0.76 25.44
C THR A 175 -30.55 1.43 25.50
N ALA A 176 -31.57 0.73 24.95
CA ALA A 176 -33.04 0.90 25.06
C ALA A 176 -33.71 1.76 23.95
N THR A 177 -34.78 1.38 23.24
CA THR A 177 -35.93 0.47 23.51
C THR A 177 -36.59 0.03 22.17
N PRO A 178 -37.20 -1.17 22.02
CA PRO A 178 -38.03 -1.51 20.86
C PRO A 178 -39.48 -1.03 21.04
N GLY A 179 -39.96 -0.19 20.14
CA GLY A 179 -41.36 0.25 20.05
C GLY A 179 -41.87 0.11 18.62
N ALA A 180 -42.88 -0.74 18.45
CA ALA A 180 -43.49 -1.13 17.19
C ALA A 180 -44.36 -0.02 16.56
N ALA A 181 -44.38 0.04 15.22
CA ALA A 181 -45.61 0.22 14.45
C ALA A 181 -45.39 -0.13 12.97
N SER A 182 -46.31 -0.96 12.49
CA SER A 182 -46.46 -1.58 11.19
C SER A 182 -47.12 -0.69 10.12
N GLY A 183 -46.88 -1.04 8.85
CA GLY A 183 -47.68 -0.65 7.67
C GLY A 183 -46.84 -0.78 6.38
N GLN A 184 -46.88 -1.91 5.65
CA GLN A 184 -47.81 -2.19 4.52
C GLN A 184 -47.63 -1.16 3.37
N THR A 185 -47.48 -1.46 2.08
CA THR A 185 -47.66 -2.65 1.22
C THR A 185 -47.24 -2.25 -0.21
N GLY A 186 -46.91 -3.23 -1.06
CA GLY A 186 -46.93 -3.13 -2.54
C GLY A 186 -45.61 -2.69 -3.16
N GLY A 187 -45.10 -3.25 -4.26
CA GLY A 187 -45.66 -4.17 -5.23
C GLY A 187 -44.96 -3.89 -6.57
N ASN A 188 -44.47 -4.96 -7.21
CA ASN A 188 -44.05 -5.09 -8.61
C ASN A 188 -42.75 -4.42 -9.12
N GLY A 189 -41.80 -5.32 -9.41
CA GLY A 189 -41.10 -5.51 -10.69
C GLY A 189 -41.01 -4.38 -11.71
N GLY A 190 -39.78 -4.12 -12.15
CA GLY A 190 -39.50 -3.43 -13.43
C GLY A 190 -38.03 -3.06 -13.60
N ASN A 191 -37.37 -3.70 -14.57
CA ASN A 191 -36.13 -3.34 -15.27
C ASN A 191 -35.33 -2.11 -14.79
N ALA A 192 -34.07 -2.34 -14.43
CA ALA A 192 -33.04 -1.30 -14.39
C ALA A 192 -32.60 -0.90 -15.82
N PRO A 193 -32.68 0.38 -16.24
CA PRO A 193 -32.03 0.84 -17.45
C PRO A 193 -30.61 1.33 -17.15
N ALA A 194 -29.65 0.81 -17.92
CA ALA A 194 -28.27 1.28 -17.97
C ALA A 194 -28.21 2.72 -18.51
N LEU A 195 -28.08 3.71 -17.62
CA LEU A 195 -27.88 5.12 -17.99
C LEU A 195 -26.50 5.67 -17.62
N GLY A 196 -25.57 4.81 -17.18
CA GLY A 196 -24.20 5.21 -16.78
C GLY A 196 -23.25 5.62 -17.92
N LEU A 197 -23.66 5.45 -19.19
CA LEU A 197 -22.76 5.64 -20.35
C LEU A 197 -22.85 7.02 -21.03
N TYR A 198 -23.87 7.85 -20.72
CA TYR A 198 -24.05 9.14 -21.40
C TYR A 198 -23.48 10.35 -20.64
N ALA A 199 -23.21 10.22 -19.33
CA ALA A 199 -22.60 11.30 -18.54
C ALA A 199 -21.09 11.46 -18.79
N GLY A 200 -20.39 10.40 -19.22
CA GLY A 200 -18.95 10.44 -19.49
C GLY A 200 -18.57 11.11 -20.81
N ALA A 201 -19.39 10.94 -21.86
CA ALA A 201 -19.10 11.45 -23.19
C ALA A 201 -19.16 12.99 -23.28
N ALA A 202 -20.06 13.64 -22.52
CA ALA A 202 -20.21 15.09 -22.53
C ALA A 202 -18.99 15.82 -21.91
N ALA A 203 -18.35 15.22 -20.90
CA ALA A 203 -17.18 15.80 -20.23
C ALA A 203 -15.93 15.82 -21.13
N VAL A 204 -15.71 14.78 -21.93
CA VAL A 204 -14.57 14.68 -22.84
C VAL A 204 -14.69 15.67 -24.01
N VAL A 205 -15.89 15.86 -24.55
CA VAL A 205 -16.15 16.83 -25.63
C VAL A 205 -15.95 18.27 -25.14
N ALA A 206 -16.39 18.60 -23.92
CA ALA A 206 -16.20 19.93 -23.34
C ALA A 206 -14.72 20.27 -23.12
N LEU A 207 -13.91 19.30 -22.65
CA LEU A 207 -12.47 19.49 -22.45
C LEU A 207 -11.71 19.62 -23.79
N GLY A 208 -12.10 18.85 -24.82
CA GLY A 208 -11.52 18.97 -26.16
C GLY A 208 -11.78 20.33 -26.82
N ALA A 209 -12.99 20.88 -26.68
CA ALA A 209 -13.34 22.19 -27.22
C ALA A 209 -12.55 23.34 -26.55
N ALA A 210 -12.32 23.26 -25.23
CA ALA A 210 -11.56 24.26 -24.49
C ALA A 210 -10.07 24.31 -24.91
N ALA A 211 -9.48 23.15 -25.23
CA ALA A 211 -8.09 23.07 -25.69
C ALA A 211 -7.89 23.72 -27.08
N LEU A 212 -8.82 23.51 -28.01
CA LEU A 212 -8.77 24.09 -29.37
C LEU A 212 -8.93 25.62 -29.37
N VAL A 213 -9.76 26.17 -28.49
CA VAL A 213 -9.92 27.63 -28.35
C VAL A 213 -8.68 28.28 -27.74
N ARG A 214 -8.02 27.62 -26.77
CA ARG A 214 -6.74 28.09 -26.21
C ARG A 214 -5.61 28.07 -27.23
N ALA A 215 -5.54 27.05 -28.10
CA ALA A 215 -4.54 26.97 -29.16
C ALA A 215 -4.71 28.08 -30.21
N ARG A 216 -5.95 28.34 -30.65
CA ARG A 216 -6.24 29.40 -31.65
C ARG A 216 -5.98 30.81 -31.14
N ARG A 217 -6.08 31.06 -29.83
CA ARG A 217 -5.77 32.37 -29.22
C ARG A 217 -4.26 32.62 -29.06
N ARG A 218 -3.43 31.57 -29.05
CA ARG A 218 -1.97 31.69 -28.95
C ARG A 218 -1.28 31.87 -30.31
N GLY A 219 -1.90 31.44 -31.42
CA GLY A 219 -1.38 31.66 -32.77
C GLY A 219 -1.76 33.00 -33.41
N ARG A 220 -2.30 33.95 -32.63
CA ARG A 220 -2.74 35.28 -33.09
C ARG A 220 -2.06 36.44 -32.33
N ARG A 221 -0.98 36.13 -31.60
CA ARG A 221 -0.06 37.10 -31.00
C ARG A 221 1.31 36.95 -31.63
#